data_AF-A0A9P7RNR5-F1
#
_entry.id   AF-A0A9P7RNR5-F1
#
_cell.length_a   1.000
_cell.length_b   1.000
_cell.length_c   1.000
_cell.angle_alpha   90.00
_cell.angle_beta   90.00
_cell.angle_gamma   90.00
#
_symmetry.space_group_name_H-M   'P 1'
#
loop_
_entity.id
_entity.type
_entity.pdbx_description
1 polymer ?
#
loop_
_entity_poly.entity_id
_entity_poly.type
_entity_poly.pdbx_seq_one_letter_code
_entity_poly.pdbx_strand_id
1 'polypeptide(L)'
;MGDTRNGIMNEIVRWGNANGDKISEAYGFIGGWEGWVQVELAIAFKKAFPGITISREDAVYQGNNQRSDILFTTRNPTLFTNMLELKCETSRAGGAAAFAAAAQADCTKVNNGLINQRLIPCKAWVIAFSVTRNLTNLTVGEPGHQRNLRAYPDTIRAGNHTITLYWGWKDFA
;
A
#
# COMPACT_ATOMS: atom_id res chain seq x y z
N MET A 1 17.67 20.75 4.84
CA MET A 1 17.50 19.39 4.29
C MET A 1 16.33 18.77 5.05
N GLY A 2 15.10 18.92 4.53
CA GLY A 2 13.88 18.64 5.27
C GLY A 2 13.56 17.15 5.30
N ASP A 3 13.26 16.63 6.48
CA ASP A 3 12.86 15.25 6.73
C ASP A 3 11.51 14.97 6.06
N THR A 4 11.54 14.45 4.83
CA THR A 4 10.39 14.14 3.97
C THR A 4 9.78 12.77 4.28
N ARG A 5 9.55 12.47 5.55
CA ARG A 5 8.98 11.18 5.96
C ARG A 5 7.45 11.18 5.84
N ASN A 6 6.91 10.23 5.09
CA ASN A 6 5.47 10.10 4.86
C ASN A 6 4.81 9.41 6.07
N GLY A 7 3.77 10.02 6.65
CA GLY A 7 3.11 9.49 7.86
C GLY A 7 2.53 8.07 7.70
N ILE A 8 1.97 7.73 6.54
CA ILE A 8 1.46 6.38 6.24
C ILE A 8 2.63 5.39 6.21
N MET A 9 3.71 5.70 5.47
CA MET A 9 4.88 4.80 5.37
C MET A 9 5.57 4.64 6.73
N ASN A 10 5.74 5.72 7.49
CA ASN A 10 6.29 5.68 8.84
C ASN A 10 5.51 4.72 9.74
N GLU A 11 4.19 4.81 9.70
CA GLU A 11 3.32 3.98 10.52
C GLU A 11 3.37 2.51 10.07
N ILE A 12 3.45 2.23 8.77
CA ILE A 12 3.67 0.88 8.25
C ILE A 12 5.01 0.32 8.75
N VAL A 13 6.10 1.09 8.64
CA VAL A 13 7.43 0.67 9.10
C VAL A 13 7.43 0.43 10.61
N ARG A 14 6.80 1.31 11.38
CA ARG A 14 6.69 1.19 12.84
C ARG A 14 5.93 -0.08 13.23
N TRP A 15 4.75 -0.29 12.62
CA TRP A 15 3.96 -1.49 12.84
C TRP A 15 4.72 -2.75 12.42
N GLY A 16 5.37 -2.71 11.26
CA GLY A 16 6.09 -3.84 10.70
C GLY A 16 7.25 -4.27 11.59
N ASN A 17 8.08 -3.33 12.06
CA ASN A 17 9.16 -3.64 12.99
C ASN A 17 8.65 -4.16 14.34
N ALA A 18 7.49 -3.68 14.82
CA ALA A 18 6.87 -4.21 16.04
C ALA A 18 6.27 -5.62 15.87
N ASN A 19 6.05 -6.08 14.64
CA ASN A 19 5.50 -7.40 14.32
C ASN A 19 6.47 -8.24 13.47
N GLY A 20 7.77 -7.93 13.52
CA GLY A 20 8.79 -8.55 12.67
C GLY A 20 8.76 -10.07 12.71
N ASP A 21 8.66 -10.67 13.90
CA ASP A 21 8.62 -12.13 14.06
C ASP A 21 7.38 -12.74 13.36
N LYS A 22 6.20 -12.14 13.55
CA LYS A 22 4.97 -12.59 12.87
C LYS A 22 5.09 -12.46 11.36
N ILE A 23 5.67 -11.37 10.87
CA ILE A 23 5.88 -11.15 9.44
C ILE A 23 6.86 -12.17 8.87
N SER A 24 7.91 -12.52 9.62
CA SER A 24 8.89 -13.54 9.23
C SER A 24 8.21 -14.88 8.96
N GLU A 25 7.35 -15.31 9.89
CA GLU A 25 6.54 -16.52 9.72
C GLU A 25 5.51 -16.38 8.59
N ALA A 26 4.83 -15.22 8.53
CA ALA A 26 3.79 -14.95 7.54
C ALA A 26 4.31 -15.00 6.09
N TYR A 27 5.54 -14.52 5.86
CA TYR A 27 6.24 -14.59 4.58
C TYR A 27 6.40 -16.03 4.06
N GLY A 28 6.38 -17.02 4.96
CA GLY A 28 6.46 -18.44 4.65
C GLY A 28 5.17 -19.07 4.13
N PHE A 29 4.01 -18.43 4.34
CA PHE A 29 2.70 -18.97 3.99
C PHE A 29 2.24 -18.56 2.59
N ILE A 30 1.42 -19.41 1.97
CA ILE A 30 0.73 -19.13 0.71
C ILE A 30 -0.64 -18.54 1.01
N GLY A 31 -0.90 -17.34 0.49
CA GLY A 31 -2.20 -16.68 0.65
C GLY A 31 -2.46 -16.18 2.08
N GLY A 32 -3.46 -15.31 2.23
CA GLY A 32 -3.93 -14.82 3.53
C GLY A 32 -3.03 -13.78 4.22
N TRP A 33 -1.72 -13.81 4.01
CA TRP A 33 -0.78 -12.91 4.69
C TRP A 33 -1.01 -11.43 4.33
N GLU A 34 -1.28 -11.12 3.07
CA GLU A 34 -1.67 -9.77 2.63
C GLU A 34 -2.97 -9.31 3.31
N GLY A 35 -3.98 -10.18 3.35
CA GLY A 35 -5.25 -9.90 4.02
C GLY A 35 -5.08 -9.68 5.53
N TRP A 36 -4.15 -10.39 6.16
CA TRP A 36 -3.76 -10.17 7.56
C TRP A 36 -3.06 -8.81 7.75
N VAL A 37 -2.08 -8.48 6.92
CA VAL A 37 -1.43 -7.15 6.93
C VAL A 37 -2.45 -6.03 6.82
N GLN A 38 -3.42 -6.17 5.93
CA GLN A 38 -4.49 -5.19 5.80
C GLN A 38 -5.30 -5.02 7.12
N VAL A 39 -5.59 -6.11 7.87
CA VAL A 39 -6.30 -6.02 9.17
C VAL A 39 -5.46 -5.22 10.15
N GLU A 40 -4.21 -5.64 10.30
CA GLU A 40 -3.31 -5.12 11.30
C GLU A 40 -2.97 -3.65 11.06
N LEU A 41 -2.72 -3.28 9.80
CA LEU A 41 -2.50 -1.89 9.41
C LEU A 41 -3.75 -1.04 9.61
N ALA A 42 -4.95 -1.53 9.27
CA ALA A 42 -6.18 -0.79 9.53
C ALA A 42 -6.34 -0.49 11.04
N ILE A 43 -5.97 -1.42 11.92
CA ILE A 43 -5.96 -1.19 13.38
C ILE A 43 -4.88 -0.19 13.78
N ALA A 44 -3.67 -0.32 13.25
CA ALA A 44 -2.54 0.57 13.53
C ALA A 44 -2.86 2.02 13.12
N PHE A 45 -3.36 2.21 11.90
CA PHE A 45 -3.78 3.50 11.37
C PHE A 45 -4.92 4.12 12.17
N LYS A 46 -5.91 3.33 12.65
CA LYS A 46 -6.98 3.85 13.52
C LYS A 46 -6.45 4.45 14.82
N LYS A 47 -5.37 3.88 15.36
CA LYS A 47 -4.71 4.39 16.56
C LYS A 47 -3.84 5.60 16.25
N ALA A 48 -3.13 5.58 15.13
CA ALA A 48 -2.18 6.63 14.75
C ALA A 48 -2.84 7.91 14.22
N PHE A 49 -4.00 7.80 13.58
CA PHE A 49 -4.68 8.91 12.91
C PHE A 49 -6.10 9.11 13.47
N PRO A 50 -6.24 9.63 14.70
CA PRO A 50 -7.55 9.89 15.28
C PRO A 50 -8.34 10.88 14.43
N GLY A 51 -9.65 10.63 14.29
CA GLY A 51 -10.55 11.48 13.49
C GLY A 51 -10.64 11.11 12.00
N ILE A 52 -9.86 10.13 11.53
CA ILE A 52 -10.02 9.54 10.19
C ILE A 52 -10.84 8.25 10.31
N THR A 53 -11.78 8.06 9.38
CA THR A 53 -12.50 6.80 9.23
C THR A 53 -11.66 5.86 8.37
N ILE A 54 -11.39 4.67 8.89
CA ILE A 54 -10.62 3.64 8.19
C ILE A 54 -11.49 2.41 7.97
N SER A 55 -11.59 2.01 6.72
CA SER A 55 -12.31 0.85 6.25
C SER A 55 -11.43 0.05 5.27
N ARG A 56 -11.92 -1.13 4.89
CA ARG A 56 -11.20 -2.09 4.06
C ARG A 56 -12.13 -2.60 2.97
N GLU A 57 -11.55 -2.98 1.84
CA GLU A 57 -12.25 -3.68 0.77
C GLU A 57 -13.49 -2.91 0.28
N ASP A 58 -13.40 -1.58 0.23
CA ASP A 58 -14.47 -0.69 -0.23
C ASP A 58 -14.45 -0.55 -1.75
N ALA A 59 -15.62 -0.57 -2.39
CA ALA A 59 -15.74 -0.26 -3.81
C ALA A 59 -15.42 1.22 -4.05
N VAL A 60 -14.28 1.48 -4.70
CA VAL A 60 -13.75 2.85 -4.90
C VAL A 60 -13.80 3.30 -6.36
N TYR A 61 -13.94 2.38 -7.31
CA TYR A 61 -14.00 2.71 -8.74
C TYR A 61 -15.45 2.74 -9.27
N GLN A 62 -15.66 3.52 -10.33
CA GLN A 62 -16.93 3.64 -11.03
C GLN A 62 -17.16 2.46 -11.96
N GLY A 63 -18.42 2.03 -12.08
CA GLY A 63 -18.84 1.04 -13.08
C GLY A 63 -18.34 -0.39 -12.85
N ASN A 64 -17.66 -0.66 -11.73
CA ASN A 64 -17.22 -2.00 -11.36
C ASN A 64 -17.15 -2.17 -9.82
N ASN A 65 -16.90 -3.41 -9.37
CA ASN A 65 -16.78 -3.77 -7.95
C ASN A 65 -15.32 -3.84 -7.48
N GLN A 66 -14.38 -3.16 -8.15
CA GLN A 66 -12.99 -3.14 -7.72
C GLN A 66 -12.87 -2.37 -6.40
N ARG A 67 -12.20 -2.99 -5.44
CA ARG A 67 -12.10 -2.52 -4.07
C ARG A 67 -10.69 -2.06 -3.75
N SER A 68 -10.53 -1.02 -2.93
CA SER A 68 -9.23 -0.70 -2.34
C SER A 68 -8.98 -1.58 -1.12
N ASP A 69 -7.72 -1.93 -0.86
CA ASP A 69 -7.36 -2.71 0.32
C ASP A 69 -7.66 -1.95 1.62
N ILE A 70 -7.26 -0.68 1.70
CA ILE A 70 -7.56 0.21 2.83
C ILE A 70 -8.01 1.58 2.31
N LEU A 71 -9.09 2.10 2.87
CA LEU A 71 -9.62 3.42 2.56
C LEU A 71 -9.65 4.30 3.82
N PHE A 72 -9.07 5.49 3.69
CA PHE A 72 -9.05 6.55 4.69
C PHE A 72 -10.00 7.63 4.20
N THR A 73 -11.13 7.78 4.89
CA THR A 73 -12.08 8.86 4.63
C THR A 73 -12.13 9.82 5.80
N THR A 74 -12.40 11.08 5.51
CA THR A 74 -12.46 12.14 6.50
C THR A 74 -13.58 13.10 6.15
N ARG A 75 -14.21 13.67 7.18
CA ARG A 75 -15.16 14.77 7.00
C ARG A 75 -14.46 16.14 7.06
N ASN A 76 -13.16 16.15 7.31
CA ASN A 76 -12.38 17.38 7.36
C ASN A 76 -12.07 17.87 5.93
N PRO A 77 -12.55 19.06 5.53
CA PRO A 77 -12.36 19.57 4.17
C PRO A 77 -10.90 19.89 3.82
N THR A 78 -9.99 19.94 4.80
CA THR A 78 -8.56 20.19 4.56
C THR A 78 -7.74 18.91 4.38
N LEU A 79 -8.35 17.74 4.53
CA LEU A 79 -7.69 16.44 4.39
C LEU A 79 -8.25 15.70 3.17
N PHE A 80 -7.35 15.01 2.46
CA PHE A 80 -7.70 14.20 1.30
C PHE A 80 -8.18 12.81 1.72
N THR A 81 -9.08 12.22 0.93
CA THR A 81 -9.29 10.77 0.96
C THR A 81 -7.98 10.09 0.56
N ASN A 82 -7.59 9.02 1.25
CA ASN A 82 -6.45 8.20 0.84
C ASN A 82 -6.92 6.77 0.62
N MET A 83 -6.62 6.19 -0.54
CA MET A 83 -6.80 4.76 -0.80
C MET A 83 -5.44 4.10 -0.93
N LEU A 84 -5.31 2.89 -0.39
CA LEU A 84 -4.08 2.09 -0.46
C LEU A 84 -4.40 0.79 -1.20
N GLU A 85 -3.51 0.45 -2.11
CA GLU A 85 -3.36 -0.89 -2.69
C GLU A 85 -2.05 -1.46 -2.13
N LEU A 86 -2.13 -2.61 -1.49
CA LEU A 86 -1.03 -3.31 -0.85
C LEU A 86 -0.69 -4.56 -1.65
N LYS A 87 0.61 -4.77 -1.88
CA LYS A 87 1.13 -6.04 -2.37
C LYS A 87 2.19 -6.58 -1.44
N CYS A 88 2.12 -7.88 -1.25
CA CYS A 88 2.82 -8.54 -0.17
C CYS A 88 3.57 -9.76 -0.73
N GLU A 89 4.91 -9.65 -0.85
CA GLU A 89 5.74 -10.75 -1.35
C GLU A 89 5.64 -11.96 -0.42
N THR A 90 5.52 -13.16 -0.98
CA THR A 90 5.64 -14.42 -0.24
C THR A 90 6.83 -15.20 -0.77
N SER A 91 7.47 -15.97 0.11
CA SER A 91 8.54 -16.92 -0.28
C SER A 91 8.01 -18.09 -1.11
N ARG A 92 6.69 -18.27 -1.18
CA ARG A 92 6.01 -19.38 -1.87
C ARG A 92 5.09 -18.88 -2.98
N ALA A 93 4.52 -19.79 -3.78
CA ALA A 93 3.59 -19.52 -4.90
C ALA A 93 4.15 -18.62 -6.03
N GLY A 94 4.67 -19.23 -7.12
CA GLY A 94 5.12 -18.51 -8.33
C GLY A 94 6.37 -17.63 -8.15
N GLY A 95 6.81 -17.45 -6.91
CA GLY A 95 8.02 -16.76 -6.52
C GLY A 95 8.00 -15.26 -6.85
N ALA A 96 9.20 -14.70 -6.85
CA ALA A 96 9.41 -13.27 -6.92
C ALA A 96 8.96 -12.63 -8.26
N ALA A 97 8.73 -13.41 -9.32
CA ALA A 97 8.17 -12.89 -10.58
C ALA A 97 6.64 -12.70 -10.52
N ALA A 98 5.92 -13.65 -9.92
CA ALA A 98 4.47 -13.54 -9.70
C ALA A 98 4.13 -12.33 -8.81
N PHE A 99 4.95 -12.09 -7.78
CA PHE A 99 4.83 -10.89 -6.94
C PHE A 99 4.97 -9.59 -7.74
N ALA A 100 6.00 -9.46 -8.58
CA ALA A 100 6.21 -8.26 -9.38
C ALA A 100 5.05 -8.02 -10.39
N ALA A 101 4.53 -9.09 -11.00
CA ALA A 101 3.37 -9.01 -11.88
C ALA A 101 2.10 -8.58 -11.13
N ALA A 102 1.88 -9.09 -9.91
CA ALA A 102 0.75 -8.68 -9.08
C ALA A 102 0.87 -7.21 -8.64
N ALA A 103 2.07 -6.75 -8.26
CA ALA A 103 2.30 -5.34 -7.93
C ALA A 103 2.09 -4.43 -9.16
N GLN A 104 2.49 -4.87 -10.35
CA GLN A 104 2.19 -4.17 -11.60
C GLN A 104 0.68 -4.10 -11.87
N ALA A 105 -0.09 -5.13 -11.52
CA ALA A 105 -1.54 -5.10 -11.67
C ALA A 105 -2.19 -4.02 -10.77
N ASP A 106 -1.69 -3.82 -9.54
CA ASP A 106 -2.16 -2.74 -8.66
C ASP A 106 -1.81 -1.35 -9.22
N CYS A 107 -0.59 -1.18 -9.75
CA CYS A 107 -0.22 0.03 -10.49
C CYS A 107 -1.16 0.30 -11.66
N THR A 108 -1.45 -0.71 -12.49
CA THR A 108 -2.35 -0.59 -13.63
C THR A 108 -3.77 -0.26 -13.20
N LYS A 109 -4.27 -0.88 -12.13
CA LYS A 109 -5.58 -0.59 -11.53
C LYS A 109 -5.68 0.87 -11.10
N VAL A 110 -4.68 1.40 -10.40
CA VAL A 110 -4.65 2.81 -10.00
C VAL A 110 -4.53 3.74 -11.22
N ASN A 111 -3.69 3.41 -12.19
CA ASN A 111 -3.47 4.26 -13.37
C ASN A 111 -4.73 4.37 -14.24
N ASN A 112 -5.42 3.26 -14.47
CA ASN A 112 -6.53 3.19 -15.42
C ASN A 112 -7.92 3.32 -14.77
N GLY A 113 -8.00 3.17 -13.45
CA GLY A 113 -9.27 3.19 -12.75
C GLY A 113 -9.90 4.58 -12.70
N LEU A 114 -11.21 4.64 -12.89
CA LEU A 114 -12.02 5.85 -12.73
C LEU A 114 -12.58 5.88 -11.31
N ILE A 115 -12.08 6.75 -10.44
CA ILE A 115 -12.50 6.76 -9.03
C ILE A 115 -13.92 7.32 -8.87
N ASN A 116 -14.67 6.82 -7.89
CA ASN A 116 -16.00 7.33 -7.54
C ASN A 116 -15.92 8.82 -7.14
N GLN A 117 -16.77 9.65 -7.77
CA GLN A 117 -16.79 11.12 -7.56
C GLN A 117 -16.89 11.52 -6.08
N ARG A 118 -17.64 10.75 -5.27
CA ARG A 118 -17.79 10.99 -3.82
C ARG A 118 -16.48 10.89 -3.01
N LEU A 119 -15.44 10.30 -3.58
CA LEU A 119 -14.14 10.10 -2.93
C LEU A 119 -13.12 11.18 -3.32
N ILE A 120 -13.41 11.98 -4.34
CA ILE A 120 -12.54 13.05 -4.83
C ILE A 120 -12.60 14.25 -3.85
N PRO A 121 -11.47 14.91 -3.52
CA PRO A 121 -10.12 14.58 -3.99
C PRO A 121 -9.52 13.37 -3.24
N CYS A 122 -8.87 12.47 -3.99
CA CYS A 122 -8.32 11.23 -3.44
C CYS A 122 -6.87 11.00 -3.88
N LYS A 123 -6.01 10.68 -2.92
CA LYS A 123 -4.66 10.18 -3.19
C LYS A 123 -4.64 8.66 -3.13
N ALA A 124 -4.28 8.03 -4.24
CA ALA A 124 -4.19 6.58 -4.35
C ALA A 124 -2.75 6.11 -4.28
N TRP A 125 -2.45 5.31 -3.26
CA TRP A 125 -1.13 4.79 -2.98
C TRP A 125 -1.03 3.34 -3.44
N VAL A 126 0.07 2.99 -4.10
CA VAL A 126 0.47 1.59 -4.30
C VAL A 126 1.68 1.33 -3.42
N ILE A 127 1.61 0.29 -2.60
CA ILE A 127 2.62 -0.04 -1.58
C ILE A 127 2.94 -1.53 -1.66
N ALA A 128 4.20 -1.87 -1.87
CA ALA A 128 4.66 -3.24 -1.98
C ALA A 128 5.68 -3.58 -0.90
N PHE A 129 5.40 -4.63 -0.11
CA PHE A 129 6.29 -5.23 0.87
C PHE A 129 7.17 -6.25 0.16
N SER A 130 8.40 -5.88 -0.19
CA SER A 130 9.31 -6.76 -0.91
C SER A 130 10.48 -7.20 -0.04
N VAL A 131 10.79 -8.50 -0.10
CA VAL A 131 11.97 -9.11 0.51
C VAL A 131 13.10 -9.26 -0.51
N THR A 132 12.78 -9.62 -1.76
CA THR A 132 13.81 -10.01 -2.75
C THR A 132 13.82 -9.19 -4.03
N ARG A 133 12.77 -8.42 -4.33
CA ARG A 133 12.62 -7.71 -5.60
C ARG A 133 12.87 -6.22 -5.47
N ASN A 134 13.54 -5.69 -6.48
CA ASN A 134 13.51 -4.27 -6.76
C ASN A 134 12.34 -3.96 -7.70
N LEU A 135 11.43 -3.09 -7.27
CA LEU A 135 10.25 -2.69 -8.03
C LEU A 135 10.33 -1.27 -8.58
N THR A 136 11.51 -0.62 -8.58
CA THR A 136 11.68 0.75 -9.10
C THR A 136 11.49 0.89 -10.60
N ASN A 137 11.19 -0.19 -11.33
CA ASN A 137 10.81 -0.14 -12.74
C ASN A 137 9.30 -0.05 -12.96
N LEU A 138 8.48 -0.30 -11.93
CA LEU A 138 7.02 -0.19 -12.02
C LEU A 138 6.61 1.27 -11.86
N THR A 139 5.53 1.70 -12.53
CA THR A 139 5.09 3.10 -12.56
C THR A 139 3.64 3.29 -12.11
N VAL A 140 3.40 4.39 -11.40
CA VAL A 140 2.05 4.85 -11.01
C VAL A 140 1.92 6.35 -11.21
N GLY A 141 0.75 6.81 -11.65
CA GLY A 141 0.43 8.20 -11.94
C GLY A 141 -0.37 8.37 -13.24
N GLU A 142 -0.74 9.62 -13.55
CA GLU A 142 -1.47 9.95 -14.79
C GLU A 142 -0.58 9.77 -16.03
N PRO A 143 -1.17 9.48 -17.20
CA PRO A 143 -0.44 9.51 -18.47
C PRO A 143 0.36 10.83 -18.62
N GLY A 144 1.66 10.72 -18.95
CA GLY A 144 2.57 11.86 -19.02
C GLY A 144 3.16 12.35 -17.68
N HIS A 145 2.65 11.85 -16.54
CA HIS A 145 3.12 12.19 -15.19
C HIS A 145 3.38 10.95 -14.31
N GLN A 146 3.41 9.77 -14.92
CA GLN A 146 3.76 8.52 -14.25
C GLN A 146 5.15 8.61 -13.64
N ARG A 147 5.28 8.08 -12.42
CA ARG A 147 6.55 8.01 -11.69
C ARG A 147 6.81 6.58 -11.29
N ASN A 148 8.09 6.22 -11.31
CA ASN A 148 8.53 4.94 -10.80
C ASN A 148 8.20 4.82 -9.31
N LEU A 149 7.88 3.61 -8.86
CA LEU A 149 7.86 3.29 -7.44
C LEU A 149 9.24 3.57 -6.84
N ARG A 150 9.26 4.05 -5.60
CA ARG A 150 10.47 4.42 -4.87
C ARG A 150 10.63 3.46 -3.71
N ALA A 151 11.87 3.08 -3.40
CA ALA A 151 12.16 2.44 -2.12
C ALA A 151 11.96 3.47 -1.00
N TYR A 152 11.23 3.10 0.04
CA TYR A 152 11.20 3.86 1.28
C TYR A 152 12.55 3.68 2.01
N PRO A 153 13.13 4.76 2.58
CA PRO A 153 14.48 4.68 3.16
C PRO A 153 14.53 3.78 4.41
N ASP A 154 13.46 3.75 5.20
CA ASP A 154 13.36 2.87 6.35
C ASP A 154 12.83 1.49 5.94
N THR A 155 13.40 0.44 6.52
CA THR A 155 13.05 -0.96 6.25
C THR A 155 12.36 -1.60 7.44
N ILE A 156 11.63 -2.69 7.18
CA ILE A 156 11.07 -3.55 8.22
C ILE A 156 12.00 -4.74 8.43
N ARG A 157 12.39 -5.02 9.68
CA ARG A 157 13.14 -6.21 10.07
C ARG A 157 12.15 -7.29 10.49
N ALA A 158 12.21 -8.45 9.83
CA ALA A 158 11.30 -9.56 10.05
C ALA A 158 12.08 -10.88 10.18
N GLY A 159 12.56 -11.19 11.40
CA GLY A 159 13.52 -12.26 11.63
C GLY A 159 14.79 -12.06 10.79
N ASN A 160 15.14 -13.05 9.96
CA ASN A 160 16.28 -12.97 9.05
C ASN A 160 15.98 -12.23 7.73
N HIS A 161 14.76 -11.71 7.56
CA HIS A 161 14.34 -10.99 6.37
C HIS A 161 14.38 -9.47 6.60
N THR A 162 14.78 -8.75 5.55
CA THR A 162 14.62 -7.30 5.48
C THR A 162 13.60 -6.99 4.40
N ILE A 163 12.53 -6.31 4.78
CA ILE A 163 11.49 -5.89 3.86
C ILE A 163 11.71 -4.43 3.49
N THR A 164 11.81 -4.20 2.19
CA THR A 164 11.77 -2.86 1.59
C THR A 164 10.33 -2.55 1.21
N LEU A 165 9.84 -1.39 1.63
CA LEU A 165 8.59 -0.86 1.12
C LEU A 165 8.88 -0.12 -0.20
N TYR A 166 8.26 -0.56 -1.28
CA TYR A 166 8.20 0.20 -2.52
C TYR A 166 6.88 0.93 -2.60
N TRP A 167 6.90 2.22 -2.93
CA TRP A 167 5.70 3.04 -2.92
C TRP A 167 5.67 4.06 -4.04
N GLY A 168 4.45 4.42 -4.44
CA GLY A 168 4.15 5.50 -5.37
C GLY A 168 2.69 5.90 -5.22
N TRP A 169 2.27 6.94 -5.93
CA TRP A 169 0.89 7.40 -5.86
C TRP A 169 0.40 8.05 -7.15
N LYS A 170 -0.93 8.16 -7.24
CA LYS A 170 -1.68 8.96 -8.20
C LYS A 170 -2.66 9.85 -7.44
N ASP A 171 -2.77 11.11 -7.84
CA ASP A 171 -3.77 12.04 -7.30
C ASP A 171 -4.98 12.06 -8.24
N PHE A 172 -6.15 11.75 -7.71
CA PHE A 172 -7.44 11.95 -8.39
C PHE A 172 -8.04 13.27 -7.93
N ALA A 173 -8.24 14.18 -8.89
CA ALA A 173 -8.75 15.53 -8.70
C ALA A 173 -10.12 15.73 -9.34
#